data_AF-A0A497PUK1-F1
#
_entry.id   AF-A0A497PUK1-F1
#
_cell.length_a   1.000
_cell.length_b   1.000
_cell.length_c   1.000
_cell.angle_alpha   90.00
_cell.angle_beta   90.00
_cell.angle_gamma   90.00
#
_symmetry.space_group_name_H-M   'P 1'
#
loop_
_entity.id
_entity.type
_entity.pdbx_description
1 polymer ?
#
loop_
_entity_poly.entity_id
_entity_poly.type
_entity_poly.pdbx_seq_one_letter_code
_entity_poly.pdbx_strand_id
1 'polypeptide(L)'
;MSMIQGTAFYHLVLLIGMAFIGVYFWIILTAEIANQLIHLIFILTGFIATVSTMGLAKAHSRSGRLGLTTLSGLVGGVHGYLDVVLYPMEIWGFWGTILFFWWLLGLMLAFAALFWVTE
;
A
#
# COMPACT_ATOMS: atom_id res chain seq x y z
N MET A 1 3.21 12.95 -26.66
CA MET A 1 3.03 11.48 -26.59
C MET A 1 1.74 11.14 -27.31
N SER A 2 1.70 10.10 -28.15
CA SER A 2 0.41 9.68 -28.72
C SER A 2 -0.50 9.17 -27.59
N MET A 3 -1.83 9.35 -27.69
CA MET A 3 -2.75 8.95 -26.61
C MET A 3 -2.60 7.47 -26.24
N ILE A 4 -2.30 6.61 -27.22
CA ILE A 4 -2.06 5.17 -27.04
C ILE A 4 -0.81 4.90 -26.17
N GLN A 5 0.26 5.69 -26.34
CA GLN A 5 1.48 5.55 -25.54
C GLN A 5 1.26 5.98 -24.08
N GLY A 6 0.43 7.00 -23.85
CA GLY A 6 0.06 7.45 -22.50
C GLY A 6 -0.73 6.39 -21.74
N THR A 7 -1.78 5.84 -22.36
CA THR A 7 -2.59 4.80 -21.73
C THR A 7 -1.77 3.55 -21.39
N ALA A 8 -0.92 3.08 -22.31
CA ALA A 8 -0.06 1.92 -22.06
C ALA A 8 0.92 2.17 -20.89
N PHE A 9 1.49 3.37 -20.79
CA PHE A 9 2.37 3.75 -19.70
C PHE A 9 1.65 3.73 -18.34
N TYR A 10 0.43 4.25 -18.25
CA TYR A 10 -0.32 4.24 -16.99
C TYR A 10 -0.64 2.83 -16.50
N HIS A 11 -1.01 1.92 -17.41
CA HIS A 11 -1.26 0.52 -17.07
C HIS A 11 0.02 -0.19 -16.63
N LEU A 12 1.16 0.12 -17.23
CA LEU A 12 2.46 -0.41 -16.81
C LEU A 12 2.82 0.06 -15.39
N VAL A 13 2.65 1.36 -15.09
CA VAL A 13 2.90 1.89 -13.74
C VAL A 13 1.95 1.26 -12.73
N LEU A 14 0.68 1.07 -13.08
CA LEU A 14 -0.29 0.37 -12.24
C LEU A 14 0.15 -1.06 -11.97
N LEU A 15 0.57 -1.81 -13.00
CA LEU A 15 1.04 -3.18 -12.87
C LEU A 15 2.25 -3.26 -11.93
N ILE A 16 3.21 -2.34 -12.06
CA ILE A 16 4.39 -2.27 -11.18
C ILE A 16 3.95 -1.97 -9.73
N GLY A 17 3.09 -0.97 -9.51
CA GLY A 17 2.59 -0.64 -8.18
C GLY A 17 1.86 -1.81 -7.53
N MET A 18 0.99 -2.49 -8.27
CA MET A 18 0.29 -3.69 -7.81
C MET A 18 1.23 -4.86 -7.55
N ALA A 19 2.30 -5.02 -8.33
CA ALA A 19 3.32 -6.05 -8.08
C ALA A 19 4.07 -5.80 -6.76
N PHE A 20 4.44 -4.54 -6.48
CA PHE A 20 5.07 -4.17 -5.20
C PHE A 20 4.17 -4.50 -4.01
N ILE A 21 2.88 -4.12 -4.09
CA ILE A 21 1.87 -4.42 -3.08
C ILE A 21 1.67 -5.93 -2.95
N GLY A 22 1.58 -6.67 -4.06
CA GLY A 22 1.39 -8.12 -4.06
C GLY A 22 2.55 -8.87 -3.42
N VAL A 23 3.79 -8.51 -3.76
CA VAL A 23 5.00 -9.08 -3.14
C VAL A 23 5.02 -8.77 -1.64
N TYR A 24 4.68 -7.55 -1.25
CA TYR A 24 4.56 -7.17 0.16
C TYR A 24 3.55 -8.06 0.90
N PHE A 25 2.33 -8.22 0.37
CA PHE A 25 1.31 -9.07 0.99
C PHE A 25 1.73 -10.54 1.04
N TRP A 26 2.43 -11.03 0.02
CA TRP A 26 2.96 -12.39 0.02
C TRP A 26 3.98 -12.62 1.15
N ILE A 27 4.90 -11.67 1.37
CA ILE A 27 5.87 -11.71 2.48
C ILE A 27 5.11 -11.77 3.81
N ILE A 28 4.19 -10.85 4.06
CA ILE A 28 3.50 -10.83 5.35
C ILE A 28 2.62 -12.07 5.56
N LEU A 29 1.99 -12.61 4.52
CA LEU A 29 1.14 -13.80 4.62
C LEU A 29 1.95 -15.08 4.93
N THR A 30 3.18 -15.14 4.45
CA THR A 30 4.07 -16.30 4.63
C THR A 30 4.99 -16.17 5.85
N ALA A 31 4.99 -15.00 6.52
CA ALA A 31 5.79 -14.77 7.70
C ALA A 31 5.30 -15.59 8.90
N GLU A 32 6.26 -16.16 9.64
CA GLU A 32 6.00 -16.89 10.87
C GLU A 32 5.86 -15.93 12.05
N ILE A 33 4.65 -15.41 12.25
CA ILE A 33 4.32 -14.54 13.38
C ILE A 33 3.67 -15.37 14.48
N ALA A 34 4.28 -15.42 15.66
CA ALA A 34 3.85 -16.28 16.77
C ALA A 34 2.40 -15.99 17.23
N ASN A 35 1.97 -14.74 17.23
CA ASN A 35 0.62 -14.35 17.61
C ASN A 35 -0.27 -14.19 16.37
N GLN A 36 -1.12 -15.19 16.13
CA GLN A 36 -2.03 -15.25 14.98
C GLN A 36 -3.06 -14.10 14.93
N LEU A 37 -3.50 -13.59 16.09
CA LEU A 37 -4.40 -12.44 16.13
C LEU A 37 -3.69 -11.17 15.66
N ILE A 38 -2.45 -10.95 16.12
CA ILE A 38 -1.63 -9.82 15.68
C ILE A 38 -1.32 -9.94 14.18
N HIS A 39 -1.03 -11.15 13.70
CA HIS A 39 -0.81 -11.41 12.28
C HIS A 39 -2.04 -11.06 11.43
N LEU A 40 -3.24 -11.47 11.87
CA LEU A 40 -4.49 -11.12 11.20
C LEU A 40 -4.72 -9.59 11.20
N ILE A 41 -4.51 -8.92 12.33
CA ILE A 41 -4.63 -7.45 12.43
C ILE A 41 -3.65 -6.76 11.48
N PHE A 42 -2.42 -7.27 11.38
CA PHE A 42 -1.41 -6.73 10.48
C PHE A 42 -1.83 -6.85 9.02
N ILE A 43 -2.34 -8.00 8.59
CA ILE A 43 -2.87 -8.19 7.23
C ILE A 43 -4.06 -7.25 6.96
N LEU A 44 -5.03 -7.20 7.89
CA LEU A 44 -6.24 -6.39 7.72
C LEU A 44 -5.94 -4.89 7.67
N THR A 45 -5.05 -4.39 8.52
CA THR A 45 -4.65 -2.98 8.50
C THR A 45 -3.97 -2.62 7.17
N GLY A 46 -3.07 -3.46 6.67
CA GLY A 46 -2.44 -3.26 5.36
C GLY A 46 -3.47 -3.23 4.23
N PHE A 47 -4.43 -4.17 4.27
CA PHE A 47 -5.47 -4.28 3.25
C PHE A 47 -6.39 -3.05 3.25
N ILE A 48 -6.85 -2.64 4.43
CA ILE A 48 -7.71 -1.46 4.60
C ILE A 48 -6.97 -0.19 4.15
N ALA A 49 -5.70 -0.01 4.53
CA ALA A 49 -4.90 1.14 4.11
C ALA A 49 -4.69 1.15 2.57
N THR A 50 -4.45 -0.03 1.98
CA THR A 50 -4.29 -0.17 0.53
C THR A 50 -5.57 0.21 -0.22
N VAL A 51 -6.71 -0.39 0.16
CA VAL A 51 -8.00 -0.15 -0.50
C VAL A 51 -8.47 1.29 -0.30
N SER A 52 -8.31 1.85 0.91
CA SER A 52 -8.68 3.25 1.17
C SER A 52 -7.84 4.24 0.38
N THR A 53 -6.53 3.98 0.22
CA THR A 53 -5.64 4.79 -0.62
C THR A 53 -6.02 4.69 -2.10
N MET A 54 -6.29 3.49 -2.63
CA MET A 54 -6.75 3.33 -4.01
C MET A 54 -8.13 3.97 -4.24
N GLY A 55 -9.02 3.87 -3.25
CA GLY A 55 -10.33 4.51 -3.29
C GLY A 55 -10.23 6.04 -3.35
N LEU A 56 -9.21 6.63 -2.72
CA LEU A 56 -8.96 8.07 -2.75
C LEU A 56 -8.72 8.58 -4.18
N ALA A 57 -8.05 7.79 -5.03
CA ALA A 57 -7.79 8.13 -6.42
C ALA A 57 -9.09 8.32 -7.24
N LYS A 58 -10.18 7.67 -6.82
CA LYS A 58 -11.49 7.71 -7.50
C LYS A 58 -12.53 8.55 -6.76
N ALA A 59 -12.16 9.25 -5.69
CA ALA A 59 -13.11 9.96 -4.86
C ALA A 59 -13.50 11.34 -5.44
N HIS A 60 -14.73 11.45 -5.94
CA HIS A 60 -15.25 12.68 -6.55
C HIS A 60 -15.72 13.72 -5.51
N SER A 61 -16.22 13.29 -4.35
CA SER A 61 -16.72 14.19 -3.30
C SER A 61 -15.64 14.63 -2.33
N ARG A 62 -15.73 15.87 -1.84
CA ARG A 62 -14.80 16.41 -0.82
C ARG A 62 -14.84 15.59 0.47
N SER A 63 -16.04 15.20 0.91
CA SER A 63 -16.22 14.37 2.10
C SER A 63 -15.61 12.98 1.93
N GLY A 64 -15.76 12.36 0.76
CA GLY A 64 -15.14 11.07 0.44
C GLY A 64 -13.61 11.16 0.47
N ARG A 65 -13.03 12.19 -0.15
CA ARG A 65 -11.57 12.42 -0.11
C ARG A 65 -11.06 12.59 1.32
N LEU A 66 -11.74 13.42 2.11
CA LEU A 66 -11.35 13.64 3.51
C LEU A 66 -11.42 12.35 4.32
N GLY A 67 -12.55 11.62 4.22
CA GLY A 67 -12.75 10.37 4.95
C GLY A 67 -11.71 9.31 4.59
N LEU A 68 -11.44 9.11 3.30
CA LEU A 68 -10.46 8.13 2.82
C LEU A 68 -9.03 8.52 3.18
N THR A 69 -8.68 9.82 3.15
CA THR A 69 -7.36 10.31 3.58
C THR A 69 -7.14 10.08 5.08
N THR A 70 -8.14 10.41 5.90
CA THR A 70 -8.05 10.18 7.34
C THR A 70 -7.95 8.69 7.65
N LEU A 71 -8.75 7.86 6.98
CA LEU A 71 -8.73 6.41 7.16
C LEU A 71 -7.38 5.82 6.74
N SER A 72 -6.88 6.16 5.55
CA SER A 72 -5.60 5.64 5.05
C SER A 72 -4.42 6.12 5.90
N GLY A 73 -4.43 7.37 6.36
CA GLY A 73 -3.39 7.91 7.23
C GLY A 73 -3.35 7.22 8.60
N LEU A 74 -4.50 7.07 9.26
CA LEU A 74 -4.58 6.41 10.57
C LEU A 74 -4.23 4.93 10.48
N VAL A 75 -4.85 4.21 9.55
CA VAL A 75 -4.62 2.76 9.40
C VAL A 75 -3.21 2.50 8.86
N GLY A 76 -2.71 3.32 7.93
CA GLY A 76 -1.35 3.25 7.42
C GLY A 76 -0.30 3.52 8.50
N GLY A 77 -0.55 4.44 9.43
CA GLY A 77 0.32 4.68 10.58
C GLY A 77 0.37 3.48 11.53
N VAL A 78 -0.78 2.87 11.83
CA VAL A 78 -0.84 1.62 12.62
C VAL A 78 -0.11 0.48 11.90
N HIS A 79 -0.31 0.36 10.59
CA HIS A 79 0.33 -0.68 9.79
C HIS A 79 1.85 -0.53 9.75
N GLY A 80 2.36 0.68 9.50
CA GLY A 80 3.79 0.95 9.51
C GLY A 80 4.44 0.76 10.89
N TYR A 81 3.70 1.00 11.98
CA TYR A 81 4.16 0.62 13.31
C TYR A 81 4.30 -0.90 13.45
N LEU A 82 3.31 -1.66 12.97
CA LEU A 82 3.34 -3.13 12.99
C LEU A 82 4.48 -3.68 12.13
N ASP A 83 4.76 -3.10 10.96
CA ASP A 83 5.94 -3.46 10.15
C ASP A 83 7.24 -3.39 10.95
N VAL A 84 7.45 -2.28 11.66
CA VAL A 84 8.67 -2.03 12.43
C VAL A 84 8.78 -2.98 13.63
N VAL A 85 7.68 -3.27 14.31
CA VAL A 85 7.68 -4.11 15.52
C VAL A 85 7.74 -5.60 15.20
N LEU A 86 7.07 -6.04 14.14
CA LEU A 86 6.98 -7.46 13.77
C LEU A 86 8.19 -7.96 12.97
N TYR A 87 8.95 -7.05 12.36
CA TYR A 87 10.22 -7.36 11.69
C TYR A 87 11.38 -6.63 12.40
N PRO A 88 11.72 -7.06 13.63
CA PRO A 88 12.74 -6.40 14.44
C PRO A 88 14.14 -6.53 13.85
N MET A 89 15.02 -5.64 14.30
CA MET A 89 16.22 -5.19 13.61
C MET A 89 17.44 -6.14 13.71
N GLU A 90 17.27 -7.39 14.11
CA GLU A 90 18.38 -8.20 14.67
C GLU A 90 19.47 -8.63 13.66
N ILE A 91 19.20 -8.63 12.34
CA ILE A 91 20.18 -9.12 11.34
C ILE A 91 20.62 -8.04 10.33
N TRP A 92 19.78 -7.04 9.99
CA TRP A 92 20.10 -6.01 8.98
C TRP A 92 19.61 -4.58 9.30
N GLY A 93 19.18 -4.32 10.55
CA GLY A 93 18.89 -2.96 11.03
C GLY A 93 17.61 -2.27 10.52
N PHE A 94 17.03 -2.67 9.37
CA PHE A 94 15.98 -1.87 8.72
C PHE A 94 14.85 -2.66 8.01
N TRP A 95 14.69 -3.97 8.25
CA TRP A 95 13.74 -4.79 7.46
C TRP A 95 12.29 -4.31 7.50
N GLY A 96 11.72 -4.06 8.68
CA GLY A 96 10.35 -3.53 8.80
C GLY A 96 10.19 -2.16 8.13
N THR A 97 11.15 -1.26 8.31
CA THR A 97 11.15 0.07 7.67
C THR A 97 11.24 -0.02 6.14
N ILE A 98 12.10 -0.91 5.62
CA ILE A 98 12.24 -1.16 4.18
C ILE A 98 10.94 -1.73 3.62
N LEU A 99 10.33 -2.71 4.30
CA LEU A 99 9.05 -3.29 3.93
C LEU A 99 7.94 -2.23 3.87
N PHE A 100 7.87 -1.36 4.87
CA PHE A 100 6.93 -0.24 4.89
C PHE A 100 7.12 0.71 3.69
N PHE A 101 8.36 1.14 3.42
CA PHE A 101 8.64 2.02 2.27
C PHE A 101 8.42 1.33 0.92
N TRP A 102 8.68 0.03 0.84
CA TRP A 102 8.39 -0.78 -0.34
C TRP A 102 6.89 -0.79 -0.65
N TRP A 103 6.07 -1.07 0.37
CA TRP A 103 4.62 -1.02 0.28
C TRP A 103 4.11 0.38 -0.06
N LEU A 104 4.63 1.41 0.62
CA LEU A 104 4.26 2.80 0.38
C LEU A 104 4.58 3.24 -1.05
N LEU A 105 5.73 2.86 -1.60
CA LEU A 105 6.09 3.13 -2.99
C LEU A 105 5.11 2.45 -3.96
N GLY A 106 4.76 1.18 -3.70
CA GLY A 106 3.75 0.47 -4.46
C GLY A 106 2.40 1.18 -4.46
N LEU A 107 1.96 1.68 -3.30
CA LEU A 107 0.75 2.49 -3.17
C LEU A 107 0.82 3.80 -3.94
N MET A 108 1.94 4.52 -3.88
CA MET A 108 2.12 5.79 -4.60
C MET A 108 2.05 5.57 -6.12
N LEU A 109 2.70 4.52 -6.63
CA LEU A 109 2.67 4.16 -8.05
C LEU A 109 1.24 3.78 -8.49
N ALA A 110 0.58 2.90 -7.73
CA ALA A 110 -0.78 2.48 -8.04
C ALA A 110 -1.78 3.64 -7.97
N PHE A 111 -1.66 4.50 -6.96
CA PHE A 111 -2.48 5.70 -6.81
C PHE A 111 -2.30 6.67 -7.98
N ALA A 112 -1.05 7.00 -8.32
CA ALA A 112 -0.74 7.92 -9.43
C ALA A 112 -1.26 7.37 -10.77
N ALA A 113 -1.04 6.09 -11.03
CA ALA A 113 -1.54 5.45 -12.25
C ALA A 113 -3.07 5.44 -12.33
N LEU A 114 -3.77 5.13 -11.22
CA LEU A 114 -5.23 5.15 -11.18
C LEU A 114 -5.79 6.55 -11.41
N PHE A 115 -5.11 7.57 -10.89
CA PHE A 115 -5.50 8.96 -11.10
C PHE A 115 -5.32 9.37 -12.58
N TRP A 116 -4.19 9.04 -13.20
CA TRP A 116 -3.94 9.34 -14.62
C TRP A 116 -4.83 8.57 -15.60
N VAL A 117 -5.28 7.36 -15.26
CA VAL A 117 -6.22 6.61 -16.10
C VAL A 117 -7.60 7.28 -16.15
N THR A 118 -7.94 8.10 -15.16
CA THR A 118 -9.22 8.83 -15.11
C THR A 118 -9.18 10.21 -15.76
N GLU A 119 -8.00 10.70 -16.13
CA GLU A 119 -7.81 11.93 -16.94
C GLU A 119 -7.86 11.61 -18.45
#